data_AF-A0A0F9LL67-F1
#
_entry.id   AF-A0A0F9LL67-F1
#
_cell.length_a   1.000
_cell.length_b   1.000
_cell.length_c   1.000
_cell.angle_alpha   90.00
_cell.angle_beta   90.00
_cell.angle_gamma   90.00
#
_symmetry.space_group_name_H-M   'P 1'
#
loop_
_entity.id
_entity.type
_entity.pdbx_description
1 polymer ?
#
loop_
_entity_poly.entity_id
_entity_poly.type
_entity_poly.pdbx_seq_one_letter_code
_entity_poly.pdbx_strand_id
1 'polypeptide(L)' 'MFWDATLDKWVHTEVSELFWDDEFKRLGINQPVPTSTLDVNETGTFKRILAGGVTE' A
#
# COMPACT_ATOMS: atom_id res chain seq x y z
N MET A 1 5.42 -2.57 -6.99
CA MET A 1 6.10 -3.84 -7.34
C MET A 1 5.66 -4.23 -8.74
N PHE A 2 6.58 -4.41 -9.68
CA PHE A 2 6.30 -4.98 -10.99
C PHE A 2 7.20 -6.20 -11.21
N TRP A 3 6.73 -7.16 -12.00
CA TRP A 3 7.55 -8.31 -12.41
C TRP A 3 8.46 -7.86 -13.55
N ASP A 4 9.77 -8.01 -13.36
CA ASP A 4 10.77 -7.79 -14.40
C ASP A 4 11.26 -9.15 -14.91
N ALA A 5 10.87 -9.47 -16.14
CA ALA A 5 11.21 -10.72 -16.83
C ALA A 5 12.73 -10.94 -17.00
N THR A 6 13.51 -9.88 -16.95
CA THR A 6 14.95 -9.91 -17.21
C THR A 6 15.77 -10.17 -15.96
N LEU A 7 15.19 -9.92 -14.78
CA LEU A 7 15.90 -10.02 -13.51
C LEU A 7 15.50 -11.23 -12.65
N ASP A 8 14.56 -12.06 -13.12
CA ASP A 8 14.05 -13.29 -12.47
C ASP A 8 13.91 -13.18 -10.93
N LYS A 9 13.59 -11.98 -10.48
CA LYS A 9 13.57 -11.59 -9.07
C LYS A 9 12.62 -10.41 -8.93
N TRP A 10 11.92 -10.38 -7.80
CA TRP A 10 11.19 -9.20 -7.39
C TRP A 10 12.16 -8.06 -7.08
N VAL A 11 12.26 -7.12 -8.01
CA VAL A 11 13.04 -5.89 -7.81
C VAL A 11 12.15 -4.90 -7.08
N HIS A 12 12.61 -4.45 -5.92
CA HIS A 12 12.07 -3.23 -5.30
C HIS A 12 12.48 -2.08 -6.22
N THR A 13 11.53 -1.27 -6.69
CA THR A 13 11.91 0.09 -7.07
C THR A 13 12.57 0.69 -5.82
N GLU A 14 13.77 1.28 -5.95
CA GLU A 14 14.53 1.80 -4.80
C GLU A 14 13.74 2.88 -4.03
N VAL A 15 12.63 3.35 -4.60
CA VAL A 15 11.68 4.26 -3.99
C VAL A 15 10.40 3.49 -3.66
N SER A 16 10.18 3.17 -2.38
CA SER A 16 8.85 2.74 -1.93
C SER A 16 7.84 3.85 -2.25
N GLU A 17 6.80 3.54 -3.01
CA GLU A 17 5.73 4.50 -3.37
C GLU A 17 4.57 4.45 -2.36
N LEU A 18 4.52 3.39 -1.55
CA LEU A 18 3.50 3.13 -0.54
C LEU A 18 4.19 2.93 0.81
N PHE A 19 3.70 3.62 1.83
CA PHE A 19 4.27 3.62 3.18
C PHE A 19 3.21 3.29 4.22
N TRP A 20 3.41 2.22 4.98
CA TRP A 20 2.54 1.88 6.11
C TRP A 20 3.14 2.45 7.41
N ASP A 21 2.38 3.33 8.06
CA ASP A 21 2.63 3.81 9.42
C ASP A 21 1.83 2.94 10.38
N ASP A 22 2.52 2.04 11.10
CA ASP A 22 1.87 1.10 12.02
C ASP A 22 1.51 1.73 13.37
N GLU A 23 2.16 2.83 13.77
CA GLU A 23 1.87 3.51 15.04
C GLU A 23 0.50 4.20 14.96
N PHE A 24 0.25 4.90 13.86
CA PHE A 24 -0.99 5.65 13.66
C PHE A 24 -1.96 5.01 12.67
N LYS A 25 -1.63 3.82 12.14
CA LYS A 25 -2.44 3.04 11.19
C LYS A 25 -2.79 3.80 9.91
N ARG A 26 -1.79 4.42 9.26
CA ARG A 26 -1.96 5.26 8.07
C ARG A 26 -1.21 4.68 6.87
N LEU A 27 -1.80 4.77 5.68
CA LEU A 27 -1.14 4.45 4.40
C LEU A 27 -0.80 5.75 3.65
N GLY A 28 0.49 6.00 3.42
CA GLY A 28 0.98 7.11 2.60
C GLY A 28 1.27 6.67 1.18
N ILE A 29 1.01 7.59 0.22
CA ILE A 29 1.40 7.45 -1.18
C ILE A 29 2.42 8.54 -1.48
N ASN A 30 3.64 8.15 -1.85
CA ASN A 30 4.79 9.07 -2.02
C ASN A 30 5.06 9.95 -0.78
N GLN A 31 4.62 9.51 0.40
CA GLN A 31 4.76 10.23 1.65
C GLN A 31 5.19 9.26 2.76
N PRO A 32 6.50 9.23 3.12
CA PRO A 32 7.05 8.31 4.12
C PRO A 32 6.48 8.48 5.53
N VAL A 33 6.04 9.69 5.86
CA VAL A 33 5.39 10.03 7.13
C VAL A 33 4.00 10.58 6.83
N PRO A 34 2.98 9.72 6.69
CA PRO A 34 1.63 10.14 6.37
C PRO A 34 1.06 11.01 7.50
N THR A 35 0.44 12.14 7.17
CA THR A 35 -0.17 13.03 8.17
C THR A 35 -1.66 12.77 8.38
N SER A 36 -2.29 11.99 7.49
CA SER A 36 -3.71 11.67 7.50
C SER A 36 -3.94 10.22 7.07
N THR A 37 -5.09 9.65 7.46
CA THR A 37 -5.54 8.35 6.96
C THR A 37 -5.83 8.45 5.46
N LEU A 38 -5.53 7.39 4.70
CA LEU A 38 -5.93 7.32 3.30
C LEU A 38 -7.46 7.23 3.22
N ASP A 39 -8.05 8.21 2.55
CA ASP A 39 -9.49 8.27 2.28
C ASP A 39 -9.71 8.37 0.77
N VAL A 40 -10.39 7.37 0.20
CA VAL A 40 -10.69 7.28 -1.22
C VAL A 40 -12.15 7.69 -1.41
N ASN A 41 -12.35 8.98 -1.68
CA ASN A 41 -13.67 9.60 -1.73
C ASN A 41 -14.46 9.32 -3.03
N GLU A 42 -13.82 8.75 -4.05
CA GLU A 42 -14.42 8.48 -5.35
C GLU A 42 -14.26 7.01 -5.75
N THR A 43 -13.91 6.72 -7.01
CA THR A 43 -13.83 5.35 -7.50
C THR A 43 -12.45 4.74 -7.24
N GLY A 44 -12.43 3.61 -6.53
CA GLY A 44 -11.26 2.75 -6.41
C GLY A 44 -11.48 1.40 -7.09
N THR A 45 -10.50 0.93 -7.88
CA THR A 45 -10.52 -0.41 -8.49
C THR A 45 -9.67 -1.36 -7.65
N PHE A 46 -10.31 -2.19 -6.84
CA PHE A 46 -9.63 -3.17 -5.99
C PHE A 46 -9.95 -4.59 -6.48
N LYS A 47 -8.92 -5.35 -6.87
CA LYS A 47 -9.10 -6.75 -7.29
C LYS A 47 -9.57 -7.66 -6.16
N ARG A 48 -9.16 -7.35 -4.91
CA ARG A 48 -9.52 -8.09 -3.71
C ARG A 48 -9.42 -7.14 -2.52
N ILE A 49 -10.52 -7.03 -1.78
CA ILE A 49 -10.54 -6.42 -0.45
C ILE A 49 -10.57 -7.58 0.54
N LEU A 50 -9.51 -7.74 1.33
CA LEU A 50 -9.52 -8.62 2.49
C LEU A 50 -9.70 -7.74 3.72
N ALA A 51 -10.96 -7.40 4.01
CA ALA A 51 -11.30 -6.79 5.29
C ALA A 51 -11.41 -7.95 6.30
N GLY A 52 -10.40 -8.09 7.15
CA GLY A 52 -10.46 -9.07 8.24
C GLY A 52 -11.63 -8.74 9.16
N GLY A 53 -12.54 -9.69 9.36
CA GLY A 53 -13.67 -9.52 10.26
C GLY A 53 -14.19 -10.86 10.75
N VAL A 54 -13.64 -11.35 11.85
CA VAL A 54 -14.41 -11.89 12.98
C VAL A 54 -13.64 -11.50 14.24
N THR A 55 -14.20 -10.57 15.01
CA THR A 55 -13.91 -10.43 16.44
C THR A 55 -14.52 -11.63 17.14
N GLU A 56 -13.73 -12.37 17.93
CA GLU A 56 -14.27 -13.34 18.89
C GLU A 56 -15.21 -12.68 19.89
#